data_AF-A0A4V2SXS6-F1
#
_entry.id   AF-A0A4V2SXS6-F1
#
_cell.length_a   1.000
_cell.length_b   1.000
_cell.length_c   1.000
_cell.angle_alpha   90.00
_cell.angle_beta   90.00
_cell.angle_gamma   90.00
#
_symmetry.space_group_name_H-M   'P 1'
#
loop_
_entity.id
_entity.type
_entity.pdbx_description
1 polymer ?
#
loop_
_entity_poly.entity_id
_entity_poly.type
_entity_poly.pdbx_seq_one_letter_code
_entity_poly.pdbx_strand_id
1 'polypeptide(L)'
;MADEDQTMLGTIGMTVYELMAAEEYARALIADEHTVRAMKEFTNASLKADAFKSDAIRGTGAWKSDAGTMLMTLISMNDPKKLDSFDLLLKQMLTKPPVYRDLADWWLFFAALEAATGFQLETCVGRKREGGLTTHLLEALGAQGKIWSAYIAEPIRRAGATLSISNIDLEVGGGEQTTGGDFGLILDFDGKTVQPGARKRPDDHRIIPLIFQAKRYARPMADVSQSHLKRGPQHTLLGRNDCAAAYIFYDNLKPAPIPLPPLVKRVENVPSATTTDVLDQSLDFATYLLRAAIDPVYAPRANSTDDALRMIFKKAAAQDLTKLVVVSNDPGAGNRYRSGFSMLKHQLKGYGDEPEFVHQEN
;
A
#
# COMPACT_ATOMS: atom_id res chain seq x y z
N MET A 1 42.25 -12.95 -3.47
CA MET A 1 40.79 -12.76 -3.29
C MET A 1 40.49 -11.42 -3.91
N ALA A 2 39.91 -11.40 -5.11
CA ALA A 2 39.46 -10.16 -5.71
C ALA A 2 38.28 -9.65 -4.87
N ASP A 3 38.29 -8.37 -4.51
CA ASP A 3 37.19 -7.73 -3.79
C ASP A 3 35.90 -7.96 -4.56
N GLU A 4 34.95 -8.69 -3.95
CA GLU A 4 33.59 -8.89 -4.49
C GLU A 4 32.89 -7.55 -4.77
N ASP A 5 33.38 -6.45 -4.18
CA ASP A 5 32.93 -5.06 -4.40
C ASP A 5 33.13 -4.56 -5.85
N GLN A 6 33.95 -5.22 -6.68
CA GLN A 6 34.10 -4.87 -8.11
C GLN A 6 33.35 -5.80 -9.07
N THR A 7 32.57 -6.76 -8.56
CA THR A 7 31.73 -7.62 -9.40
C THR A 7 30.37 -6.96 -9.68
N MET A 8 29.72 -7.35 -10.79
CA MET A 8 28.34 -6.93 -11.13
C MET A 8 27.34 -7.18 -9.97
N LEU A 9 27.71 -8.04 -9.02
CA LEU A 9 26.94 -8.41 -7.83
C LEU A 9 27.12 -7.43 -6.67
N GLY A 10 28.28 -6.80 -6.53
CA GLY A 10 28.49 -5.70 -5.58
C GLY A 10 27.53 -4.53 -5.83
N THR A 11 27.12 -4.33 -7.10
CA THR A 11 26.10 -3.35 -7.51
C THR A 11 24.67 -3.69 -7.08
N ILE A 12 24.34 -4.93 -6.75
CA ILE A 12 22.94 -5.31 -6.41
C ILE A 12 22.70 -5.23 -4.90
N GLY A 13 23.77 -5.19 -4.09
CA GLY A 13 23.67 -5.22 -2.63
C GLY A 13 23.24 -6.58 -2.06
N MET A 14 23.09 -7.58 -2.94
CA MET A 14 22.75 -8.97 -2.62
C MET A 14 23.78 -9.90 -3.25
N THR A 15 24.10 -10.98 -2.55
CA THR A 15 24.88 -12.09 -3.14
C THR A 15 24.02 -12.86 -4.14
N VAL A 16 24.65 -13.64 -5.03
CA VAL A 16 23.92 -14.52 -5.98
C VAL A 16 22.95 -15.44 -5.26
N TYR A 17 23.37 -16.01 -4.13
CA TYR A 17 22.55 -16.94 -3.37
C TYR A 17 21.30 -16.27 -2.79
N GLU A 18 21.47 -15.09 -2.18
CA GLU A 18 20.34 -14.31 -1.64
C GLU A 18 19.37 -13.89 -2.74
N LEU A 19 19.90 -13.46 -3.88
CA LEU A 19 19.10 -13.09 -5.05
C LEU A 19 18.29 -14.27 -5.56
N MET A 20 18.94 -15.43 -5.75
CA MET A 20 18.28 -16.64 -6.22
C MET A 20 17.21 -17.12 -5.25
N ALA A 21 17.48 -17.11 -3.94
CA ALA A 21 16.51 -17.52 -2.92
C ALA A 21 15.27 -16.60 -2.91
N ALA A 22 15.47 -15.28 -2.97
CA ALA A 22 14.38 -14.31 -3.03
C ALA A 22 13.55 -14.45 -4.31
N GLU A 23 14.20 -14.62 -5.46
CA GLU A 23 13.54 -14.82 -6.75
C GLU A 23 12.80 -16.16 -6.83
N GLU A 24 13.39 -17.23 -6.30
CA GLU A 24 12.76 -18.56 -6.25
C GLU A 24 11.51 -18.53 -5.38
N TYR A 25 11.56 -17.88 -4.21
CA TYR A 25 10.40 -17.76 -3.35
C TYR A 25 9.28 -16.92 -3.99
N ALA A 26 9.63 -15.80 -4.63
CA ALA A 26 8.67 -15.00 -5.41
C ALA A 26 8.06 -15.78 -6.57
N ARG A 27 8.85 -16.58 -7.27
CA ARG A 27 8.36 -17.46 -8.35
C ARG A 27 7.47 -18.57 -7.83
N ALA A 28 7.82 -19.17 -6.69
CA ALA A 28 7.03 -20.23 -6.07
C ALA A 28 5.63 -19.71 -5.69
N LEU A 29 5.55 -18.51 -5.09
CA LEU A 29 4.27 -17.86 -4.77
C LEU A 29 3.39 -17.69 -6.03
N ILE A 30 3.95 -17.13 -7.10
CA ILE A 30 3.17 -16.88 -8.34
C ILE A 30 3.03 -18.11 -9.25
N ALA A 31 3.60 -19.25 -8.85
CA ALA A 31 3.42 -20.55 -9.50
C ALA A 31 2.42 -21.44 -8.74
N ASP A 32 2.13 -21.14 -7.48
CA ASP A 32 1.13 -21.83 -6.68
C ASP A 32 -0.27 -21.74 -7.33
N GLU A 33 -0.91 -22.89 -7.53
CA GLU A 33 -2.15 -22.99 -8.29
C GLU A 33 -3.29 -22.18 -7.63
N HIS A 34 -3.38 -22.22 -6.31
CA HIS A 34 -4.41 -21.51 -5.55
C HIS A 34 -4.21 -20.00 -5.65
N THR A 35 -2.98 -19.54 -5.49
CA THR A 35 -2.58 -18.14 -5.64
C THR A 35 -2.86 -17.63 -7.04
N VAL A 36 -2.41 -18.35 -8.07
CA VAL A 36 -2.65 -17.99 -9.47
C VAL A 36 -4.14 -17.92 -9.78
N ARG A 37 -4.93 -18.87 -9.29
CA ARG A 37 -6.38 -18.87 -9.47
C ARG A 37 -7.03 -17.66 -8.80
N ALA A 38 -6.63 -17.35 -7.57
CA ALA A 38 -7.13 -16.21 -6.81
C ALA A 38 -6.79 -14.86 -7.48
N MET A 39 -5.54 -14.69 -7.93
CA MET A 39 -5.09 -13.49 -8.64
C MET A 39 -5.84 -13.29 -9.97
N LYS A 40 -6.10 -14.38 -10.69
CA LYS A 40 -6.86 -14.34 -11.95
C LYS A 40 -8.32 -13.97 -11.76
N GLU A 41 -8.89 -14.13 -10.57
CA GLU A 41 -10.30 -13.80 -10.32
C GLU A 41 -10.59 -12.32 -10.64
N PHE A 42 -9.66 -11.41 -10.34
CA PHE A 42 -9.84 -10.00 -10.70
C PHE A 42 -9.74 -9.75 -12.20
N THR A 43 -8.76 -10.35 -12.87
CA THR A 43 -8.61 -10.25 -14.33
C THR A 43 -9.79 -10.87 -15.07
N ASN A 44 -10.36 -11.96 -14.55
CA ASN A 44 -11.54 -12.61 -15.11
C ASN A 44 -12.81 -11.76 -14.90
N ALA A 45 -12.93 -11.11 -13.75
CA ALA A 45 -14.07 -10.23 -13.45
C ALA A 45 -14.03 -8.92 -14.24
N SER A 46 -12.84 -8.44 -14.64
CA SER A 46 -12.67 -7.19 -15.39
C SER A 46 -11.58 -7.32 -16.45
N LEU A 47 -11.98 -7.28 -17.72
CA LEU A 47 -11.07 -7.31 -18.87
C LEU A 47 -10.08 -6.14 -18.89
N LYS A 48 -10.36 -5.06 -18.15
CA LYS A 48 -9.48 -3.89 -18.02
C LYS A 48 -8.51 -3.99 -16.84
N ALA A 49 -8.69 -4.95 -15.92
CA ALA A 49 -7.87 -5.02 -14.70
C ALA A 49 -6.38 -5.15 -15.00
N ASP A 50 -6.00 -5.99 -15.97
CA ASP A 50 -4.60 -6.15 -16.36
C ASP A 50 -4.01 -4.87 -16.94
N ALA A 51 -4.77 -4.13 -17.75
CA ALA A 51 -4.32 -2.84 -18.27
C ALA A 51 -4.11 -1.83 -17.13
N PHE A 52 -5.06 -1.70 -16.19
CA PHE A 52 -4.93 -0.79 -15.05
C PHE A 52 -3.73 -1.13 -14.16
N LYS A 53 -3.50 -2.41 -13.86
CA LYS A 53 -2.36 -2.87 -13.07
C LYS A 53 -1.04 -2.64 -13.81
N SER A 54 -0.98 -2.96 -15.09
CA SER A 54 0.21 -2.71 -15.92
C SER A 54 0.53 -1.21 -16.01
N ASP A 55 -0.46 -0.36 -16.25
CA ASP A 55 -0.29 1.09 -16.32
C ASP A 55 0.21 1.67 -15.00
N ALA A 56 -0.32 1.18 -13.86
CA ALA A 56 0.11 1.56 -12.53
C ALA A 56 1.61 1.35 -12.31
N ILE A 57 2.17 0.25 -12.81
CA ILE A 57 3.58 -0.11 -12.66
C ILE A 57 4.48 0.58 -13.69
N ARG A 58 3.99 0.76 -14.92
CA ARG A 58 4.78 1.33 -16.03
C ARG A 58 4.92 2.84 -15.97
N GLY A 59 3.87 3.53 -15.52
CA GLY A 59 3.75 5.00 -15.60
C GLY A 59 4.83 5.76 -14.83
N THR A 60 5.59 5.08 -13.97
CA THR A 60 6.57 5.72 -13.08
C THR A 60 7.96 5.13 -13.33
N GLY A 61 8.89 5.97 -13.78
CA GLY A 61 10.31 5.59 -13.93
C GLY A 61 11.03 5.48 -12.59
N ALA A 62 10.47 6.06 -11.54
CA ALA A 62 11.20 6.42 -10.33
C ALA A 62 11.67 5.23 -9.50
N TRP A 63 10.91 4.13 -9.52
CA TRP A 63 11.17 2.91 -8.75
C TRP A 63 12.05 1.89 -9.46
N LYS A 64 12.30 2.05 -10.77
CA LYS A 64 13.11 1.10 -11.53
C LYS A 64 14.58 1.36 -11.26
N SER A 65 15.32 0.28 -11.04
CA SER A 65 16.78 0.30 -11.18
C SER A 65 17.17 0.38 -12.67
N ASP A 66 18.47 0.41 -12.94
CA ASP A 66 18.99 0.29 -14.31
C ASP A 66 18.61 -1.07 -14.93
N ALA A 67 18.64 -2.15 -14.15
CA ALA A 67 18.21 -3.48 -14.60
C ALA A 67 16.70 -3.51 -14.92
N GLY A 68 15.87 -2.87 -14.09
CA GLY A 68 14.43 -2.75 -14.34
C GLY A 68 14.13 -1.94 -15.59
N THR A 69 14.88 -0.86 -15.83
CA THR A 69 14.78 -0.03 -17.04
C THR A 69 15.16 -0.83 -18.27
N MET A 70 16.30 -1.52 -18.26
CA MET A 70 16.75 -2.37 -19.36
C MET A 70 15.74 -3.47 -19.68
N LEU A 71 15.21 -4.17 -18.67
CA LEU A 71 14.25 -5.24 -18.88
C LEU A 71 12.94 -4.73 -19.50
N MET A 72 12.44 -3.59 -19.01
CA MET A 72 11.27 -2.93 -19.61
C MET A 72 11.52 -2.55 -21.08
N THR A 73 12.68 -1.99 -21.40
CA THR A 73 13.06 -1.68 -22.78
C THR A 73 13.13 -2.93 -23.65
N LEU A 74 13.72 -4.02 -23.16
CA LEU A 74 13.78 -5.29 -23.91
C LEU A 74 12.41 -5.89 -24.17
N ILE A 75 11.50 -5.88 -23.17
CA ILE A 75 10.12 -6.34 -23.36
C ILE A 75 9.43 -5.45 -24.41
N SER A 76 9.59 -4.12 -24.31
CA SER A 76 9.02 -3.16 -25.27
C SER A 76 9.54 -3.36 -26.69
N MET A 77 10.83 -3.65 -26.86
CA MET A 77 11.45 -3.86 -28.17
C MET A 77 10.97 -5.16 -28.82
N ASN A 78 10.78 -6.22 -28.02
CA ASN A 78 10.35 -7.52 -28.53
C ASN A 78 8.86 -7.54 -28.87
N ASP A 79 8.00 -7.01 -27.99
CA ASP A 79 6.57 -6.90 -28.21
C ASP A 79 5.95 -5.89 -27.21
N PRO A 80 5.64 -4.66 -27.63
CA PRO A 80 5.06 -3.64 -26.76
C PRO A 80 3.77 -4.08 -26.06
N LYS A 81 2.97 -4.97 -26.67
CA LYS A 81 1.70 -5.42 -26.10
C LYS A 81 1.91 -6.29 -24.85
N LYS A 82 3.09 -6.89 -24.69
CA LYS A 82 3.44 -7.64 -23.47
C LYS A 82 3.52 -6.75 -22.24
N LEU A 83 3.76 -5.45 -22.43
CA LEU A 83 3.74 -4.48 -21.36
C LEU A 83 2.33 -4.19 -20.84
N ASP A 84 1.26 -4.59 -21.57
CA ASP A 84 -0.12 -4.44 -21.10
C ASP A 84 -0.57 -5.66 -20.27
N SER A 85 0.21 -6.75 -20.27
CA SER A 85 -0.07 -7.96 -19.51
C SER A 85 0.58 -7.93 -18.14
N PHE A 86 -0.25 -7.76 -17.11
CA PHE A 86 0.25 -7.75 -15.73
C PHE A 86 0.84 -9.09 -15.32
N ASP A 87 0.22 -10.21 -15.72
CA ASP A 87 0.74 -11.56 -15.47
C ASP A 87 2.17 -11.74 -16.02
N LEU A 88 2.43 -11.22 -17.23
CA LEU A 88 3.75 -11.29 -17.83
C LEU A 88 4.75 -10.39 -17.11
N LEU A 89 4.37 -9.15 -16.79
CA LEU A 89 5.22 -8.25 -16.00
C LEU A 89 5.55 -8.83 -14.64
N LEU A 90 4.57 -9.43 -13.97
CA LEU A 90 4.75 -10.10 -12.69
C LEU A 90 5.77 -11.23 -12.80
N LYS A 91 5.58 -12.16 -13.75
CA LYS A 91 6.45 -13.32 -13.94
C LYS A 91 7.86 -12.98 -14.39
N GLN A 92 8.00 -12.05 -15.33
CA GLN A 92 9.28 -11.80 -16.00
C GLN A 92 10.11 -10.71 -15.34
N MET A 93 9.45 -9.77 -14.64
CA MET A 93 10.08 -8.58 -14.09
C MET A 93 9.89 -8.47 -12.57
N LEU A 94 8.65 -8.39 -12.08
CA LEU A 94 8.41 -8.02 -10.67
C LEU A 94 8.97 -9.03 -9.67
N THR A 95 9.10 -10.30 -10.05
CA THR A 95 9.75 -11.35 -9.22
C THR A 95 11.23 -11.11 -8.93
N LYS A 96 11.90 -10.22 -9.65
CA LYS A 96 13.35 -10.03 -9.56
C LYS A 96 13.66 -8.83 -8.65
N PRO A 97 14.22 -9.02 -7.44
CA PRO A 97 14.63 -7.89 -6.59
C PRO A 97 15.46 -6.81 -7.30
N PRO A 98 16.43 -7.16 -8.20
CA PRO A 98 17.27 -6.21 -8.90
C PRO A 98 16.52 -5.22 -9.78
N VAL A 99 15.26 -5.43 -10.15
CA VAL A 99 14.51 -4.48 -10.99
C VAL A 99 14.01 -3.27 -10.21
N TYR A 100 13.93 -3.40 -8.89
CA TYR A 100 13.52 -2.34 -7.97
C TYR A 100 14.75 -1.52 -7.60
N ARG A 101 14.58 -0.20 -7.53
CA ARG A 101 15.60 0.72 -7.05
C ARG A 101 15.82 0.55 -5.54
N ASP A 102 14.73 0.37 -4.81
CA ASP A 102 14.72 0.20 -3.36
C ASP A 102 14.13 -1.17 -3.02
N LEU A 103 14.88 -1.98 -2.27
CA LEU A 103 14.44 -3.33 -1.90
C LEU A 103 13.20 -3.30 -0.99
N ALA A 104 12.95 -2.19 -0.29
CA ALA A 104 11.73 -2.01 0.50
C ALA A 104 10.47 -2.03 -0.38
N ASP A 105 10.53 -1.53 -1.62
CA ASP A 105 9.40 -1.54 -2.54
C ASP A 105 9.07 -2.97 -3.01
N TRP A 106 10.09 -3.76 -3.36
CA TRP A 106 9.94 -5.18 -3.73
C TRP A 106 9.31 -5.98 -2.59
N TRP A 107 9.84 -5.78 -1.38
CA TRP A 107 9.34 -6.45 -0.20
C TRP A 107 7.90 -6.07 0.12
N LEU A 108 7.57 -4.78 0.16
CA LEU A 108 6.20 -4.30 0.38
C LEU A 108 5.24 -4.96 -0.60
N PHE A 109 5.62 -5.00 -1.88
CA PHE A 109 4.79 -5.57 -2.93
C PHE A 109 4.49 -7.05 -2.70
N PHE A 110 5.50 -7.89 -2.45
CA PHE A 110 5.28 -9.32 -2.24
C PHE A 110 4.60 -9.65 -0.91
N ALA A 111 4.93 -8.93 0.17
CA ALA A 111 4.23 -9.08 1.44
C ALA A 111 2.75 -8.72 1.30
N ALA A 112 2.43 -7.64 0.59
CA ALA A 112 1.04 -7.23 0.35
C ALA A 112 0.32 -8.18 -0.61
N LEU A 113 1.01 -8.71 -1.63
CA LEU A 113 0.43 -9.64 -2.59
C LEU A 113 0.03 -10.93 -1.89
N GLU A 114 0.95 -11.57 -1.18
CA GLU A 114 0.67 -12.81 -0.46
C GLU A 114 -0.36 -12.60 0.65
N ALA A 115 -0.30 -11.49 1.38
CA ALA A 115 -1.30 -11.16 2.39
C ALA A 115 -2.70 -10.99 1.79
N ALA A 116 -2.82 -10.28 0.66
CA ALA A 116 -4.10 -10.06 -0.01
C ALA A 116 -4.67 -11.37 -0.59
N THR A 117 -3.84 -12.22 -1.17
CA THR A 117 -4.24 -13.53 -1.71
C THR A 117 -4.64 -14.49 -0.58
N GLY A 118 -3.85 -14.62 0.48
CA GLY A 118 -4.20 -15.44 1.64
C GLY A 118 -5.50 -14.97 2.29
N PHE A 119 -5.64 -13.65 2.48
CA PHE A 119 -6.88 -13.04 2.99
C PHE A 119 -8.10 -13.35 2.11
N GLN A 120 -7.96 -13.25 0.79
CA GLN A 120 -9.01 -13.56 -0.19
C GLN A 120 -9.49 -15.01 -0.04
N LEU A 121 -8.56 -15.95 0.07
CA LEU A 121 -8.83 -17.38 0.12
C LEU A 121 -9.38 -17.85 1.47
N GLU A 122 -8.89 -17.29 2.58
CA GLU A 122 -9.17 -17.82 3.92
C GLU A 122 -10.20 -16.99 4.70
N THR A 123 -10.17 -15.67 4.52
CA THR A 123 -10.88 -14.74 5.42
C THR A 123 -12.08 -14.06 4.77
N CYS A 124 -11.99 -13.72 3.48
CA CYS A 124 -13.05 -13.00 2.77
C CYS A 124 -14.31 -13.85 2.50
N VAL A 125 -14.29 -15.14 2.82
CA VAL A 125 -15.41 -16.08 2.63
C VAL A 125 -16.46 -15.98 3.75
N GLY A 126 -16.06 -15.61 4.97
CA GLY A 126 -16.95 -15.49 6.12
C GLY A 126 -17.62 -14.12 6.22
N ARG A 127 -18.91 -14.06 6.56
CA ARG A 127 -19.61 -12.77 6.79
C ARG A 127 -18.97 -12.03 7.97
N LYS A 128 -18.16 -11.03 7.68
CA LYS A 128 -17.48 -10.18 8.68
C LYS A 128 -17.89 -8.71 8.46
N ARG A 129 -17.68 -7.87 9.47
CA ARG A 129 -17.82 -6.41 9.36
C ARG A 129 -16.53 -5.79 8.79
N GLU A 130 -16.62 -4.56 8.30
CA GLU A 130 -15.54 -3.81 7.66
C GLU A 130 -14.30 -3.71 8.56
N GLY A 131 -14.43 -3.25 9.80
CA GLY A 131 -13.33 -3.25 10.77
C GLY A 131 -12.69 -4.64 11.04
N GLY A 132 -13.50 -5.70 11.04
CA GLY A 132 -13.01 -7.07 11.22
C GLY A 132 -12.21 -7.57 10.01
N LEU A 133 -12.68 -7.30 8.79
CA LEU A 133 -11.97 -7.63 7.55
C LEU A 133 -10.64 -6.87 7.46
N THR A 134 -10.69 -5.57 7.73
CA THR A 134 -9.51 -4.70 7.74
C THR A 134 -8.45 -5.18 8.74
N THR A 135 -8.87 -5.57 9.95
CA THR A 135 -7.95 -6.09 10.95
C THR A 135 -7.20 -7.34 10.46
N HIS A 136 -7.91 -8.32 9.92
CA HIS A 136 -7.27 -9.54 9.42
C HIS A 136 -6.35 -9.27 8.22
N LEU A 137 -6.71 -8.35 7.32
CA LEU A 137 -5.84 -7.98 6.20
C LEU A 137 -4.53 -7.36 6.70
N LEU A 138 -4.61 -6.46 7.68
CA LEU A 138 -3.43 -5.80 8.26
C LEU A 138 -2.56 -6.77 9.08
N GLU A 139 -3.18 -7.73 9.78
CA GLU A 139 -2.47 -8.82 10.45
C GLU A 139 -1.75 -9.73 9.45
N ALA A 140 -2.42 -10.09 8.35
CA ALA A 140 -1.82 -10.86 7.26
C ALA A 140 -0.64 -10.10 6.64
N LEU A 141 -0.78 -8.79 6.40
CA LEU A 141 0.31 -7.94 5.91
C LEU A 141 1.49 -7.94 6.90
N GLY A 142 1.21 -7.81 8.19
CA GLY A 142 2.20 -7.91 9.27
C GLY A 142 2.97 -9.24 9.27
N ALA A 143 2.24 -10.34 9.20
CA ALA A 143 2.79 -11.70 9.22
C ALA A 143 3.63 -11.98 7.96
N GLN A 144 3.10 -11.66 6.78
CA GLN A 144 3.80 -11.86 5.52
C GLN A 144 5.01 -10.93 5.39
N GLY A 145 4.88 -9.68 5.85
CA GLY A 145 6.02 -8.77 5.98
C GLY A 145 7.18 -9.41 6.75
N LYS A 146 6.91 -10.05 7.89
CA LYS A 146 7.92 -10.77 8.68
C LYS A 146 8.51 -11.99 7.95
N ILE A 147 7.69 -12.77 7.25
CA ILE A 147 8.16 -13.94 6.47
C ILE A 147 9.10 -13.47 5.36
N TRP A 148 8.67 -12.53 4.52
CA TRP A 148 9.47 -11.96 3.45
C TRP A 148 10.76 -11.30 3.95
N SER A 149 10.73 -10.69 5.15
CA SER A 149 11.93 -10.13 5.79
C SER A 149 13.05 -11.13 5.96
N ALA A 150 12.72 -12.39 6.23
CA ALA A 150 13.71 -13.43 6.47
C ALA A 150 14.51 -13.75 5.20
N TYR A 151 13.87 -13.71 4.03
CA TYR A 151 14.49 -13.98 2.74
C TYR A 151 15.43 -12.87 2.27
N ILE A 152 15.28 -11.66 2.83
CA ILE A 152 16.14 -10.51 2.53
C ILE A 152 16.85 -9.98 3.80
N ALA A 153 16.91 -10.79 4.86
CA ALA A 153 17.43 -10.36 6.16
C ALA A 153 18.88 -9.91 6.09
N GLU A 154 19.73 -10.68 5.40
CA GLU A 154 21.14 -10.37 5.26
C GLU A 154 21.41 -9.07 4.48
N PRO A 155 20.83 -8.82 3.29
CA PRO A 155 20.99 -7.54 2.61
C PRO A 155 20.43 -6.36 3.40
N ILE A 156 19.28 -6.54 4.07
CA ILE A 156 18.71 -5.51 4.96
C ILE A 156 19.65 -5.21 6.14
N ARG A 157 20.23 -6.24 6.76
CA ARG A 157 21.17 -6.10 7.88
C ARG A 157 22.43 -5.35 7.45
N ARG A 158 22.97 -5.64 6.27
CA ARG A 158 24.12 -4.90 5.71
C ARG A 158 23.78 -3.42 5.47
N ALA A 159 22.54 -3.12 5.08
CA ALA A 159 22.03 -1.76 4.93
C ALA A 159 21.70 -1.07 6.27
N GLY A 160 21.71 -1.79 7.40
CA GLY A 160 21.30 -1.23 8.70
C GLY A 160 19.81 -0.86 8.75
N ALA A 161 18.98 -1.53 7.96
CA ALA A 161 17.53 -1.37 7.94
C ALA A 161 16.84 -2.53 8.68
N THR A 162 15.54 -2.38 8.98
CA THR A 162 14.64 -3.45 9.42
C THR A 162 13.21 -3.06 9.07
N LEU A 163 12.40 -3.89 8.40
CA LEU A 163 10.98 -3.55 8.33
C LEU A 163 10.28 -3.90 9.62
N SER A 164 9.60 -2.90 10.15
CA SER A 164 8.63 -3.05 11.21
C SER A 164 7.25 -2.71 10.63
N ILE A 165 6.28 -3.56 10.94
CA ILE A 165 4.87 -3.25 10.77
C ILE A 165 4.34 -2.97 12.16
N SER A 166 4.18 -1.70 12.49
CA SER A 166 3.75 -1.24 13.80
C SER A 166 2.28 -0.86 13.75
N ASN A 167 1.45 -1.62 14.48
CA ASN A 167 0.06 -1.26 14.71
C ASN A 167 -0.01 -0.29 15.90
N ILE A 168 -0.58 0.88 15.66
CA ILE A 168 -0.91 1.87 16.67
C ILE A 168 -2.43 1.86 16.78
N ASP A 169 -2.91 1.30 17.89
CA ASP A 169 -4.32 1.35 18.24
C ASP A 169 -4.68 2.80 18.58
N LEU A 170 -5.70 3.31 17.91
CA LEU A 170 -6.14 4.69 18.06
C LEU A 170 -7.43 4.77 18.89
N GLU A 171 -8.06 3.63 19.21
CA GLU A 171 -9.37 3.57 19.86
C GLU A 171 -9.40 4.32 21.20
N VAL A 172 -9.99 5.51 21.18
CA VAL A 172 -10.64 6.14 22.34
C VAL A 172 -11.95 6.74 21.83
N GLY A 173 -12.99 5.92 21.72
CA GLY A 173 -14.37 6.40 21.55
C GLY A 173 -15.07 6.04 20.23
N GLY A 174 -15.56 4.81 20.15
CA GLY A 174 -16.85 4.54 19.50
C GLY A 174 -16.93 4.61 17.97
N GLY A 175 -16.09 3.84 17.27
CA GLY A 175 -16.43 3.20 15.97
C GLY A 175 -16.69 4.08 14.73
N GLU A 176 -16.54 3.43 13.56
CA GLU A 176 -17.09 3.80 12.25
C GLU A 176 -18.34 4.67 12.41
N GLN A 177 -18.35 5.94 11.98
CA GLN A 177 -19.51 6.67 11.41
C GLN A 177 -19.20 8.14 11.11
N THR A 178 -18.15 8.74 11.70
CA THR A 178 -18.00 10.21 11.72
C THR A 178 -16.91 10.82 10.82
N THR A 179 -15.99 10.05 10.24
CA THR A 179 -14.57 10.41 10.37
C THR A 179 -13.74 10.56 9.09
N GLY A 180 -14.31 10.25 7.94
CA GLY A 180 -13.58 10.27 6.67
C GLY A 180 -12.93 8.92 6.36
N GLY A 181 -12.22 8.24 7.28
CA GLY A 181 -11.60 6.93 6.99
C GLY A 181 -11.68 5.94 8.16
N ASP A 182 -11.44 4.66 7.87
CA ASP A 182 -11.44 3.58 8.87
C ASP A 182 -10.05 3.36 9.46
N PHE A 183 -9.00 3.40 8.63
CA PHE A 183 -7.62 3.26 9.07
C PHE A 183 -6.64 4.10 8.24
N GLY A 184 -5.54 4.49 8.89
CA GLY A 184 -4.38 5.07 8.24
C GLY A 184 -3.28 4.04 8.03
N LEU A 185 -2.54 4.19 6.93
CA LEU A 185 -1.32 3.44 6.66
C LEU A 185 -0.21 4.44 6.32
N ILE A 186 0.94 4.33 6.96
CA ILE A 186 2.12 5.13 6.64
C ILE A 186 3.19 4.19 6.10
N LEU A 187 3.68 4.47 4.90
CA LEU A 187 4.88 3.85 4.35
C LEU A 187 6.06 4.80 4.66
N ASP A 188 7.02 4.38 5.48
CA ASP A 188 8.16 5.21 5.89
C ASP A 188 9.47 4.50 5.53
N PHE A 189 10.01 4.83 4.36
CA PHE A 189 11.22 4.22 3.79
C PHE A 189 12.38 5.20 3.86
N ASP A 190 13.35 4.93 4.73
CA ASP A 190 14.50 5.80 5.00
C ASP A 190 15.58 5.84 3.89
N GLY A 191 15.39 5.07 2.81
CA GLY A 191 16.29 5.00 1.67
C GLY A 191 17.55 4.15 1.90
N LYS A 192 17.75 3.53 3.07
CA LYS A 192 18.93 2.68 3.33
C LYS A 192 18.97 1.42 2.46
N THR A 193 17.81 0.96 2.01
CA THR A 193 17.63 -0.23 1.16
C THR A 193 17.68 0.08 -0.34
N VAL A 194 18.05 1.31 -0.73
CA VAL A 194 18.36 1.66 -2.12
C VAL A 194 19.57 0.87 -2.60
N GLN A 195 19.46 0.26 -3.78
CA GLN A 195 20.51 -0.60 -4.33
C GLN A 195 21.83 0.17 -4.54
N PRO A 196 22.99 -0.47 -4.27
CA PRO A 196 24.29 0.12 -4.57
C PRO A 196 24.39 0.55 -6.04
N GLY A 197 25.03 1.68 -6.31
CA GLY A 197 25.15 2.21 -7.67
C GLY A 197 23.88 2.87 -8.25
N ALA A 198 22.71 2.72 -7.61
CA ALA A 198 21.57 3.56 -7.93
C ALA A 198 21.94 5.02 -7.60
N ARG A 199 21.77 5.94 -8.55
CA ARG A 199 22.07 7.37 -8.34
C ARG A 199 21.29 7.86 -7.12
N LYS A 200 21.95 8.30 -6.04
CA LYS A 200 21.27 8.90 -4.88
C LYS A 200 20.35 10.02 -5.34
N ARG A 201 19.13 10.03 -4.82
CA ARG A 201 18.18 11.10 -5.12
C ARG A 201 17.84 11.84 -3.82
N PRO A 202 17.51 13.15 -3.91
CA PRO A 202 17.11 13.93 -2.73
C PRO A 202 15.90 13.34 -1.99
N ASP A 203 15.12 12.49 -2.67
CA ASP A 203 13.86 11.93 -2.24
C ASP A 203 13.94 10.43 -1.90
N ASP A 204 15.13 9.92 -1.56
CA ASP A 204 15.31 8.53 -1.16
C ASP A 204 14.66 8.21 0.21
N HIS A 205 14.58 9.19 1.14
CA HIS A 205 13.70 9.08 2.30
C HIS A 205 12.27 9.49 1.90
N ARG A 206 11.32 8.57 2.06
CA ARG A 206 9.93 8.72 1.64
C ARG A 206 8.99 8.38 2.78
N ILE A 207 8.16 9.35 3.19
CA ILE A 207 7.06 9.12 4.12
C ILE A 207 5.76 9.32 3.34
N ILE A 208 4.98 8.26 3.14
CA ILE A 208 3.74 8.26 2.36
C ILE A 208 2.56 7.97 3.29
N PRO A 209 1.83 8.99 3.76
CA PRO A 209 0.59 8.78 4.49
C PRO A 209 -0.55 8.41 3.53
N LEU A 210 -1.35 7.41 3.92
CA LEU A 210 -2.51 6.91 3.19
C LEU A 210 -3.68 6.77 4.16
N ILE A 211 -4.89 7.09 3.69
CA ILE A 211 -6.14 6.83 4.40
C ILE A 211 -7.04 5.94 3.58
N PHE A 212 -7.63 4.96 4.24
CA PHE A 212 -8.55 4.02 3.65
C PHE A 212 -9.91 4.06 4.34
N GLN A 213 -10.97 4.06 3.53
CA GLN A 213 -12.31 3.74 3.96
C GLN A 213 -12.66 2.34 3.46
N ALA A 214 -12.89 1.41 4.38
CA ALA A 214 -13.35 0.09 4.01
C ALA A 214 -14.84 0.11 3.64
N LYS A 215 -15.17 -0.70 2.63
CA LYS A 215 -16.54 -1.01 2.25
C LYS A 215 -16.67 -2.47 1.85
N ARG A 216 -17.76 -3.10 2.28
CA ARG A 216 -18.17 -4.41 1.74
C ARG A 216 -19.05 -4.21 0.54
N TYR A 217 -18.99 -5.14 -0.40
CA TYR A 217 -19.82 -5.08 -1.59
C TYR A 217 -20.28 -6.45 -2.07
N ALA A 218 -21.24 -6.43 -2.99
CA ALA A 218 -21.61 -7.55 -3.84
C ALA A 218 -21.36 -7.10 -5.27
N ARG A 219 -20.58 -7.87 -6.04
CA ARG A 219 -20.17 -7.49 -7.39
C ARG A 219 -21.35 -7.03 -8.27
N PRO A 220 -21.17 -5.99 -9.12
CA PRO A 220 -19.98 -5.14 -9.24
C PRO A 220 -20.04 -3.87 -8.36
N MET A 221 -21.16 -3.60 -7.67
CA MET A 221 -21.42 -2.30 -7.07
C MET A 221 -21.13 -2.29 -5.56
N ALA A 222 -20.41 -1.27 -5.11
CA ALA A 222 -20.29 -0.93 -3.69
C ALA A 222 -21.14 0.29 -3.34
N ASP A 223 -21.70 0.28 -2.13
CA ASP A 223 -22.34 1.45 -1.52
C ASP A 223 -21.27 2.29 -0.80
N VAL A 224 -21.20 3.57 -1.15
CA VAL A 224 -20.31 4.59 -0.57
C VAL A 224 -21.11 5.79 -0.02
N SER A 225 -22.42 5.61 0.18
CA SER A 225 -23.38 6.67 0.58
C SER A 225 -23.29 7.16 2.01
N GLN A 226 -22.30 6.69 2.77
CA GLN A 226 -22.09 7.09 4.15
C GLN A 226 -21.95 8.62 4.25
N SER A 227 -22.71 9.22 5.16
CA SER A 227 -22.71 10.66 5.39
C SER A 227 -22.90 10.99 6.87
N HIS A 228 -22.40 12.15 7.28
CA HIS A 228 -22.55 12.70 8.61
C HIS A 228 -23.42 13.96 8.58
N LEU A 229 -24.34 14.11 9.54
CA LEU A 229 -25.33 15.19 9.57
C LEU A 229 -24.73 16.60 9.41
N LYS A 230 -23.56 16.86 10.02
CA LYS A 230 -22.91 18.18 9.97
C LYS A 230 -21.80 18.30 8.91
N ARG A 231 -21.18 17.19 8.52
CA ARG A 231 -19.95 17.17 7.71
C ARG A 231 -20.22 16.78 6.26
N GLY A 232 -21.41 16.27 5.96
CA GLY A 232 -21.80 15.82 4.64
C GLY A 232 -21.30 14.41 4.31
N PRO A 233 -21.26 14.04 3.02
CA PRO A 233 -20.85 12.72 2.56
C PRO A 233 -19.38 12.41 2.87
N GLN A 234 -19.12 11.16 3.29
CA GLN A 234 -17.77 10.65 3.59
C GLN A 234 -16.82 10.82 2.39
N HIS A 235 -17.32 10.56 1.18
CA HIS A 235 -16.59 10.77 -0.08
C HIS A 235 -16.01 12.18 -0.19
N THR A 236 -16.79 13.21 0.15
CA THR A 236 -16.35 14.61 0.10
C THR A 236 -15.29 14.90 1.16
N LEU A 237 -15.38 14.30 2.34
CA LEU A 237 -14.38 14.47 3.40
C LEU A 237 -13.05 13.82 3.02
N LEU A 238 -13.09 12.60 2.50
CA LEU A 238 -11.92 11.89 1.99
C LEU A 238 -11.24 12.64 0.85
N GLY A 239 -12.02 13.17 -0.09
CA GLY A 239 -11.49 13.90 -1.26
C GLY A 239 -10.83 15.24 -0.94
N ARG A 240 -10.99 15.75 0.30
CA ARG A 240 -10.37 17.00 0.78
C ARG A 240 -9.14 16.76 1.65
N ASN A 241 -8.74 15.50 1.83
CA ASN A 241 -7.58 15.17 2.65
C ASN A 241 -6.27 15.55 1.91
N ASP A 242 -5.25 15.94 2.67
CA ASP A 242 -3.93 16.28 2.11
C ASP A 242 -3.14 15.02 1.73
N CYS A 243 -3.42 13.88 2.38
CA CYS A 243 -2.85 12.60 2.02
C CYS A 243 -3.69 11.88 0.95
N ALA A 244 -3.11 10.87 0.30
CA ALA A 244 -3.88 10.03 -0.61
C ALA A 244 -4.97 9.27 0.16
N ALA A 245 -6.19 9.41 -0.34
CA ALA A 245 -7.38 8.81 0.22
C ALA A 245 -7.98 7.80 -0.78
N ALA A 246 -8.35 6.63 -0.28
CA ALA A 246 -8.92 5.57 -1.08
C ALA A 246 -10.05 4.84 -0.35
N TYR A 247 -10.89 4.17 -1.13
CA TYR A 247 -11.75 3.10 -0.63
C TYR A 247 -11.04 1.77 -0.81
N ILE A 248 -11.15 0.89 0.18
CA ILE A 248 -10.79 -0.52 0.07
C ILE A 248 -12.06 -1.37 0.13
N PHE A 249 -12.23 -2.23 -0.86
CA PHE A 249 -13.45 -2.98 -1.09
C PHE A 249 -13.24 -4.47 -0.81
N TYR A 250 -14.15 -5.04 -0.03
CA TYR A 250 -14.17 -6.46 0.31
C TYR A 250 -15.40 -7.15 -0.30
N ASP A 251 -15.18 -8.14 -1.16
CA ASP A 251 -16.22 -8.94 -1.79
C ASP A 251 -16.80 -9.95 -0.79
N ASN A 252 -17.70 -9.47 0.08
CA ASN A 252 -18.11 -10.19 1.28
C ASN A 252 -19.62 -10.16 1.55
N LEU A 253 -20.42 -9.45 0.75
CA LEU A 253 -21.89 -9.39 0.96
C LEU A 253 -22.62 -10.63 0.46
N LYS A 254 -22.08 -11.33 -0.55
CA LYS A 254 -22.64 -12.58 -1.09
C LYS A 254 -21.56 -13.66 -1.06
N PRO A 255 -21.92 -14.92 -0.72
CA PRO A 255 -20.98 -16.02 -0.85
C PRO A 255 -20.52 -16.16 -2.30
N ALA A 256 -19.21 -16.10 -2.52
CA ALA A 256 -18.57 -16.43 -3.78
C ALA A 256 -17.62 -17.62 -3.53
N PRO A 257 -17.51 -18.58 -4.46
CA PRO A 257 -16.55 -19.68 -4.32
C PRO A 257 -15.12 -19.17 -4.15
N ILE A 258 -14.78 -18.09 -4.84
CA ILE A 258 -13.54 -17.34 -4.70
C ILE A 258 -13.91 -15.84 -4.72
N PRO A 259 -13.86 -15.15 -3.56
CA PRO A 259 -14.01 -13.70 -3.50
C PRO A 259 -12.98 -12.98 -4.36
N LEU A 260 -13.20 -11.72 -4.72
CA LEU A 260 -12.14 -10.90 -5.30
C LEU A 260 -11.07 -10.57 -4.25
N PRO A 261 -9.81 -10.34 -4.64
CA PRO A 261 -8.83 -9.77 -3.73
C PRO A 261 -9.32 -8.40 -3.23
N PRO A 262 -8.84 -7.89 -2.09
CA PRO A 262 -9.12 -6.53 -1.67
C PRO A 262 -8.79 -5.54 -2.79
N LEU A 263 -9.81 -4.84 -3.28
CA LEU A 263 -9.67 -3.87 -4.36
C LEU A 263 -9.61 -2.47 -3.78
N VAL A 264 -8.69 -1.66 -4.27
CA VAL A 264 -8.50 -0.29 -3.83
C VAL A 264 -8.81 0.67 -4.96
N LYS A 265 -9.62 1.67 -4.67
CA LYS A 265 -9.96 2.75 -5.60
C LYS A 265 -9.70 4.09 -4.93
N ARG A 266 -8.92 4.97 -5.59
CA ARG A 266 -8.74 6.35 -5.12
C ARG A 266 -10.08 7.08 -5.11
N VAL A 267 -10.26 7.97 -4.14
CA VAL A 267 -11.51 8.72 -3.98
C VAL A 267 -11.83 9.61 -5.19
N GLU A 268 -10.81 10.14 -5.86
CA GLU A 268 -10.95 10.88 -7.14
C GLU A 268 -11.56 10.05 -8.27
N ASN A 269 -11.41 8.72 -8.24
CA ASN A 269 -11.94 7.78 -9.22
C ASN A 269 -13.33 7.25 -8.83
N VAL A 270 -13.89 7.74 -7.71
CA VAL A 270 -15.25 7.45 -7.28
C VAL A 270 -16.16 8.57 -7.79
N PRO A 271 -17.03 8.31 -8.80
CA PRO A 271 -17.74 9.35 -9.53
C PRO A 271 -18.88 9.98 -8.72
N SER A 272 -19.39 9.29 -7.70
CA SER A 272 -20.52 9.74 -6.90
C SER A 272 -20.36 9.38 -5.43
N ALA A 273 -21.00 10.15 -4.56
CA ALA A 273 -21.05 9.87 -3.13
C ALA A 273 -22.16 8.87 -2.75
N THR A 274 -22.60 8.00 -3.66
CA THR A 274 -23.65 7.00 -3.37
C THR A 274 -23.18 5.59 -3.71
N THR A 275 -22.85 5.32 -4.96
CA THR A 275 -22.39 4.00 -5.39
C THR A 275 -21.21 4.11 -6.36
N THR A 276 -20.44 3.03 -6.45
CA THR A 276 -19.36 2.91 -7.43
C THR A 276 -19.23 1.48 -7.92
N ASP A 277 -18.87 1.33 -9.20
CA ASP A 277 -18.43 0.06 -9.75
C ASP A 277 -17.02 -0.22 -9.23
N VAL A 278 -16.85 -1.31 -8.48
CA VAL A 278 -15.54 -1.68 -7.90
C VAL A 278 -14.57 -2.28 -8.92
N LEU A 279 -15.04 -2.69 -10.10
CA LEU A 279 -14.23 -3.36 -11.13
C LEU A 279 -13.60 -2.39 -12.12
N ASP A 280 -14.11 -1.16 -12.18
CA ASP A 280 -13.56 -0.08 -13.01
C ASP A 280 -12.55 0.74 -12.19
N GLN A 281 -11.40 1.09 -12.76
CA GLN A 281 -10.36 1.95 -12.14
C GLN A 281 -9.89 1.56 -10.72
N SER A 282 -10.09 0.31 -10.30
CA SER A 282 -9.54 -0.23 -9.07
C SER A 282 -8.23 -0.98 -9.34
N LEU A 283 -7.36 -1.02 -8.34
CA LEU A 283 -6.17 -1.86 -8.30
C LEU A 283 -6.34 -2.91 -7.20
N ASP A 284 -5.66 -4.05 -7.28
CA ASP A 284 -5.48 -4.88 -6.10
C ASP A 284 -4.61 -4.16 -5.06
N PHE A 285 -4.74 -4.56 -3.80
CA PHE A 285 -4.06 -3.92 -2.68
C PHE A 285 -2.54 -3.80 -2.86
N ALA A 286 -1.87 -4.85 -3.36
CA ALA A 286 -0.42 -4.85 -3.55
C ALA A 286 0.01 -3.86 -4.64
N THR A 287 -0.67 -3.87 -5.79
CA THR A 287 -0.41 -2.93 -6.89
C THR A 287 -0.70 -1.49 -6.48
N TYR A 288 -1.75 -1.25 -5.68
CA TYR A 288 -2.05 0.08 -5.13
C TYR A 288 -0.92 0.58 -4.22
N LEU A 289 -0.47 -0.23 -3.27
CA LEU A 289 0.60 0.15 -2.34
C LEU A 289 1.92 0.42 -3.06
N LEU A 290 2.28 -0.43 -4.04
CA LEU A 290 3.47 -0.20 -4.85
C LEU A 290 3.36 1.11 -5.62
N ARG A 291 2.22 1.39 -6.28
CA ARG A 291 2.01 2.66 -6.98
C ARG A 291 2.07 3.88 -6.05
N ALA A 292 1.50 3.77 -4.84
CA ALA A 292 1.56 4.83 -3.84
C ALA A 292 2.99 5.08 -3.34
N ALA A 293 3.78 4.04 -3.12
CA ALA A 293 5.17 4.17 -2.66
C ALA A 293 6.09 4.89 -3.67
N ILE A 294 5.78 4.77 -4.97
CA ILE A 294 6.69 5.14 -6.06
C ILE A 294 6.32 6.43 -6.80
N ASP A 295 5.07 6.88 -6.68
CA ASP A 295 4.55 8.02 -7.44
C ASP A 295 4.05 9.13 -6.49
N PRO A 296 4.81 10.23 -6.33
CA PRO A 296 4.42 11.33 -5.46
C PRO A 296 3.20 12.12 -5.97
N VAL A 297 2.83 11.99 -7.26
CA VAL A 297 1.59 12.58 -7.80
C VAL A 297 0.39 11.70 -7.45
N TYR A 298 0.59 10.39 -7.41
CA TYR A 298 -0.43 9.43 -6.99
C TYR A 298 -0.67 9.46 -5.48
N ALA A 299 0.39 9.56 -4.69
CA ALA A 299 0.34 9.68 -3.24
C ALA A 299 1.36 10.72 -2.73
N PRO A 300 0.90 11.89 -2.26
CA PRO A 300 1.78 12.93 -1.75
C PRO A 300 2.65 12.45 -0.58
N ARG A 301 3.90 12.91 -0.55
CA ARG A 301 4.87 12.58 0.49
C ARG A 301 4.85 13.63 1.60
N ALA A 302 4.97 13.18 2.83
CA ALA A 302 5.19 14.04 3.99
C ALA A 302 6.68 14.34 4.15
N ASN A 303 6.98 15.51 4.69
CA ASN A 303 8.36 15.96 4.95
C ASN A 303 8.91 15.46 6.29
N SER A 304 8.02 14.97 7.16
CA SER A 304 8.38 14.47 8.49
C SER A 304 7.30 13.56 9.05
N THR A 305 7.59 12.87 10.17
CA THR A 305 6.62 12.10 10.94
C THR A 305 5.44 12.97 11.41
N ASP A 306 5.69 14.19 11.88
CA ASP A 306 4.64 15.12 12.33
C ASP A 306 3.76 15.56 11.17
N ASP A 307 4.39 15.90 10.04
CA ASP A 307 3.69 16.26 8.80
C ASP A 307 2.80 15.10 8.31
N ALA A 308 3.29 13.86 8.33
CA ALA A 308 2.50 12.69 7.93
C ALA A 308 1.27 12.48 8.82
N LEU A 309 1.43 12.62 10.13
CA LEU A 309 0.32 12.54 11.08
C LEU A 309 -0.66 13.69 10.85
N ARG A 310 -0.17 14.92 10.64
CA ARG A 310 -1.04 16.07 10.33
C ARG A 310 -1.78 15.89 9.03
N MET A 311 -1.14 15.39 7.97
CA MET A 311 -1.83 15.08 6.72
C MET A 311 -2.99 14.13 6.97
N ILE A 312 -2.78 13.06 7.74
CA ILE A 312 -3.83 12.10 8.09
C ILE A 312 -4.95 12.75 8.93
N PHE A 313 -4.58 13.50 9.98
CA PHE A 313 -5.49 14.04 10.99
C PHE A 313 -5.96 15.49 10.73
N LYS A 314 -5.65 16.09 9.58
CA LYS A 314 -6.05 17.47 9.27
C LYS A 314 -7.57 17.65 9.28
N LYS A 315 -8.31 16.60 8.91
CA LYS A 315 -9.77 16.60 8.77
C LYS A 315 -10.47 15.47 9.54
N ALA A 316 -9.69 14.52 10.08
CA ALA A 316 -10.16 13.51 11.02
C ALA A 316 -9.75 13.94 12.43
N ALA A 317 -10.67 14.01 13.39
CA ALA A 317 -10.24 14.23 14.77
C ALA A 317 -9.31 13.08 15.23
N ALA A 318 -8.44 13.27 16.21
CA ALA A 318 -7.52 12.19 16.62
C ALA A 318 -8.25 10.93 17.19
N GLN A 319 -9.53 11.06 17.51
CA GLN A 319 -10.42 9.99 17.95
C GLN A 319 -11.15 9.27 16.79
N ASP A 320 -10.96 9.76 15.56
CA ASP A 320 -11.81 9.43 14.42
C ASP A 320 -11.26 8.28 13.55
N LEU A 321 -9.98 7.90 13.70
CA LEU A 321 -9.40 6.72 13.04
C LEU A 321 -9.32 5.57 14.04
N THR A 322 -9.61 4.35 13.58
CA THR A 322 -9.56 3.16 14.46
C THR A 322 -8.14 2.63 14.60
N LYS A 323 -7.35 2.69 13.52
CA LYS A 323 -6.00 2.11 13.47
C LYS A 323 -5.07 2.98 12.62
N LEU A 324 -3.83 3.10 13.06
CA LEU A 324 -2.72 3.58 12.25
C LEU A 324 -1.68 2.47 12.15
N VAL A 325 -1.40 2.04 10.93
CA VAL A 325 -0.35 1.05 10.65
C VAL A 325 0.84 1.78 10.04
N VAL A 326 2.03 1.52 10.58
CA VAL A 326 3.28 2.05 10.02
C VAL A 326 4.06 0.89 9.46
N VAL A 327 4.33 0.92 8.16
CA VAL A 327 5.22 0.00 7.46
C VAL A 327 6.51 0.76 7.18
N SER A 328 7.58 0.42 7.90
CA SER A 328 8.81 1.20 7.82
C SER A 328 10.05 0.33 7.88
N ASN A 329 11.06 0.63 7.08
CA ASN A 329 12.37 -0.02 7.11
C ASN A 329 13.29 0.50 8.24
N ASP A 330 12.75 1.30 9.16
CA ASP A 330 13.41 1.78 10.37
C ASP A 330 12.79 1.15 11.64
N PRO A 331 13.59 0.51 12.51
CA PRO A 331 13.08 -0.13 13.74
C PRO A 331 12.48 0.87 14.74
N GLY A 332 12.91 2.13 14.70
CA GLY A 332 12.44 3.20 15.57
C GLY A 332 11.15 3.86 15.11
N ALA A 333 10.68 3.60 13.88
CA ALA A 333 9.54 4.29 13.29
C ALA A 333 8.28 4.15 14.13
N GLY A 334 7.93 2.94 14.56
CA GLY A 334 6.75 2.70 15.40
C GLY A 334 6.72 3.57 16.65
N ASN A 335 7.85 3.70 17.35
CA ASN A 335 7.96 4.54 18.54
C ASN A 335 7.90 6.05 18.21
N ARG A 336 8.50 6.47 17.10
CA ARG A 336 8.39 7.86 16.61
C ARG A 336 6.95 8.25 16.32
N TYR A 337 6.20 7.42 15.60
CA TYR A 337 4.79 7.71 15.30
C TYR A 337 3.91 7.62 16.55
N ARG A 338 4.13 6.67 17.48
CA ARG A 338 3.40 6.66 18.76
C ARG A 338 3.65 7.95 19.57
N SER A 339 4.90 8.40 19.62
CA SER A 339 5.27 9.62 20.36
C SER A 339 4.70 10.87 19.69
N GLY A 340 4.85 10.99 18.37
CA GLY A 340 4.29 12.09 17.59
C GLY A 340 2.76 12.15 17.68
N PHE A 341 2.09 11.01 17.61
CA PHE A 341 0.63 10.94 17.79
C PHE A 341 0.19 11.36 19.20
N SER A 342 0.94 10.97 20.24
CA SER A 342 0.66 11.41 21.62
C SER A 342 0.77 12.93 21.76
N MET A 343 1.78 13.54 21.13
CA MET A 343 1.95 15.00 21.10
C MET A 343 0.82 15.68 20.33
N LEU A 344 0.45 15.16 19.16
CA LEU A 344 -0.65 15.68 18.35
C LEU A 344 -1.97 15.63 19.14
N LYS A 345 -2.25 14.53 19.84
CA LYS A 345 -3.41 14.41 20.75
C LYS A 345 -3.41 15.49 21.84
N HIS A 346 -2.25 15.79 22.43
CA HIS A 346 -2.13 16.86 23.43
C HIS A 346 -2.40 18.24 22.82
N GLN A 347 -1.84 18.53 21.65
CA GLN A 347 -2.08 19.80 20.94
C GLN A 347 -3.55 19.97 20.58
N LEU A 348 -4.19 18.93 20.04
CA LEU A 348 -5.61 18.98 19.68
C LEU A 348 -6.53 19.14 20.90
N LYS A 349 -6.16 18.63 22.07
CA LYS A 349 -6.88 18.89 23.33
C LYS A 349 -6.68 20.32 23.83
N GLY A 350 -5.50 20.89 23.66
CA GLY A 350 -5.19 22.28 24.05
C GLY A 350 -5.91 23.33 23.21
N TYR A 351 -6.31 22.99 21.97
CA TYR A 351 -7.14 23.84 21.11
C TYR A 351 -8.64 23.51 21.18
N GLY A 352 -9.03 22.45 21.90
CA GLY A 352 -10.40 21.94 21.96
C GLY A 352 -11.35 22.66 22.92
N ASP A 353 -10.87 23.65 23.69
CA ASP A 353 -11.69 24.45 24.61
C ASP A 353 -12.06 25.83 24.04
N GLU A 354 -11.61 26.20 22.84
CA GLU A 354 -12.14 27.39 22.15
C GLU A 354 -13.14 26.97 21.07
N PRO A 355 -14.44 27.26 21.25
CA PRO A 355 -15.39 27.08 20.17
C PRO A 355 -14.98 28.00 19.02
N GLU A 356 -14.55 27.44 17.90
CA GLU A 356 -14.50 28.15 16.63
C GLU A 356 -15.93 28.58 16.26
N PHE A 357 -16.36 29.71 16.82
CA PHE A 357 -17.36 30.57 16.23
C PHE A 357 -16.75 31.08 14.93
N VAL A 358 -17.02 30.35 13.85
CA VAL A 358 -16.92 30.90 12.50
C VAL A 358 -17.93 32.04 12.46
N HIS A 359 -17.47 33.26 12.74
CA HIS A 359 -18.17 34.47 12.42
C HIS A 359 -18.47 34.45 10.92
N GLN A 360 -19.73 34.17 10.57
CA GLN A 360 -20.31 34.68 9.34
C GLN A 360 -20.39 36.20 9.53
N GLU A 361 -19.47 36.93 8.93
CA GLU A 361 -19.67 38.35 8.66
C GLU A 361 -20.12 38.49 7.20
N ASN A 362 -21.41 38.83 7.09
CA ASN A 362 -22.14 39.57 6.05
C ASN A 362 -21.81 39.36 4.56
#